data_AF-A0A8S1IYR6-F1
#
_entry.id   AF-A0A8S1IYR6-F1
#
_cell.length_a   1.000
_cell.length_b   1.000
_cell.length_c   1.000
_cell.angle_alpha   90.00
_cell.angle_beta   90.00
_cell.angle_gamma   90.00
#
_symmetry.space_group_name_H-M   'P 1'
#
loop_
_entity.id
_entity.type
_entity.pdbx_description
1 polymer ?
#
loop_
_entity_poly.entity_id
_entity_poly.type
_entity_poly.pdbx_seq_one_letter_code
_entity_poly.pdbx_strand_id
1 'polypeptide(L)'
;MQQERAAYEQCVKDMSLKTQELSLWLQKANGKADAGPIDPDTVIVPEDELCRQALESQAEDLAIEDCLYALDKALQNEVIGLDSYLKQVRQLCNKQFFARVLGAKVASRQSQHPIPARHGSGPGVPMPQGDSWAASGILMNPLAGQRA
;
A
#
# COMPACT_ATOMS: atom_id res chain seq x y z
N MET A 1 36.99 39.81 -17.55
CA MET A 1 37.93 38.79 -18.07
C MET A 1 38.44 37.82 -17.01
N GLN A 2 39.22 38.22 -15.99
CA GLN A 2 39.76 37.26 -15.01
C GLN A 2 38.70 36.71 -14.02
N GLN A 3 37.81 37.56 -13.49
CA GLN A 3 36.70 37.11 -12.62
C GLN A 3 35.74 36.17 -13.33
N GLU A 4 35.45 36.44 -14.60
CA GLU A 4 34.58 35.61 -15.43
C GLU A 4 35.20 34.22 -15.68
N ARG A 5 36.51 34.17 -15.98
CA ARG A 5 37.27 32.91 -16.08
C ARG A 5 37.24 32.13 -14.77
N ALA A 6 37.46 32.78 -13.63
CA ALA A 6 37.39 32.13 -12.33
C ALA A 6 35.98 31.59 -12.01
N ALA A 7 34.93 32.31 -12.41
CA ALA A 7 33.55 31.86 -12.26
C ALA A 7 33.25 30.62 -13.13
N TYR A 8 33.73 30.58 -14.38
CA TYR A 8 33.60 29.40 -15.23
C TYR A 8 34.41 28.22 -14.70
N GLU A 9 35.64 28.44 -14.24
CA GLU A 9 36.46 27.39 -13.62
C GLU A 9 35.80 26.80 -12.38
N GLN A 10 35.16 27.62 -11.56
CA GLN A 10 34.39 27.15 -10.42
C GLN A 10 33.16 26.34 -10.86
N CYS A 11 32.41 26.82 -11.84
CA CYS A 11 31.25 26.12 -12.39
C CYS A 11 31.63 24.74 -12.98
N VAL A 12 32.76 24.67 -13.69
CA VAL A 12 33.29 23.41 -14.24
C VAL A 12 33.69 22.45 -13.12
N LYS A 13 34.34 22.93 -12.06
CA LYS A 13 34.69 22.12 -10.90
C LYS A 13 33.44 21.58 -10.21
N ASP A 14 32.45 22.43 -9.96
CA ASP A 14 31.20 22.05 -9.30
C ASP A 14 30.43 21.02 -10.15
N MET A 15 30.38 21.21 -11.47
CA MET A 15 29.73 20.28 -12.39
C MET A 15 30.46 18.93 -12.44
N SER A 16 31.80 18.94 -12.45
CA SER A 16 32.62 17.73 -12.42
C SER A 16 32.39 16.94 -11.13
N LEU A 17 32.35 17.60 -9.98
CA LEU A 17 32.07 16.97 -8.68
C LEU A 17 30.68 16.32 -8.65
N LYS A 18 29.64 17.04 -9.10
CA LYS A 18 28.27 16.49 -9.19
C LYS A 18 28.19 15.30 -10.13
N THR A 19 28.92 15.35 -11.24
CA THR A 19 28.98 14.24 -12.20
C THR A 19 29.66 13.01 -11.59
N GLN A 20 30.71 13.19 -10.80
CA GLN A 20 31.36 12.10 -10.05
C GLN A 20 30.44 11.51 -8.97
N GLU A 21 29.69 12.35 -8.25
CA GLU A 21 28.72 11.88 -7.27
C GLU A 21 27.61 11.03 -7.92
N LEU A 22 27.07 11.51 -9.05
CA LEU A 22 26.07 10.79 -9.83
C LEU A 22 26.62 9.47 -10.39
N SER A 23 27.85 9.46 -10.90
CA SER A 23 28.45 8.24 -11.45
C SER A 23 28.67 7.18 -10.37
N LEU A 24 29.12 7.59 -9.18
CA LEU A 24 29.26 6.70 -8.02
C LEU A 24 27.90 6.17 -7.54
N TRP A 25 26.86 7.01 -7.55
CA TRP A 25 25.51 6.58 -7.20
C TRP A 25 24.96 5.57 -8.21
N LEU A 26 25.10 5.83 -9.52
CA LEU A 26 24.68 4.93 -10.59
C LEU A 26 25.43 3.60 -10.53
N GLN A 27 26.73 3.61 -10.26
CA GLN A 27 27.51 2.38 -10.10
C GLN A 27 26.98 1.51 -8.95
N LYS A 28 26.64 2.13 -7.81
CA LYS A 28 26.03 1.45 -6.66
C LYS A 28 24.60 0.97 -6.93
N ALA A 29 23.83 1.73 -7.71
CA ALA A 29 22.45 1.39 -8.04
C ALA A 29 22.37 0.24 -9.06
N ASN A 30 23.19 0.29 -10.13
CA ASN A 30 23.22 -0.76 -11.15
C ASN A 30 23.71 -2.10 -10.58
N GLY A 31 24.67 -2.09 -9.65
CA GLY A 31 25.09 -3.32 -8.95
C GLY A 31 23.98 -4.01 -8.15
N LYS A 32 22.85 -3.33 -7.88
CA LYS A 32 21.66 -3.90 -7.24
C LYS A 32 20.59 -4.33 -8.24
N ALA A 33 20.64 -3.81 -9.47
CA ALA A 33 19.67 -4.11 -10.53
C ALA A 33 19.95 -5.44 -11.25
N ASP A 34 21.18 -5.96 -11.16
CA ASP A 34 21.59 -7.24 -11.76
C ASP A 34 21.10 -8.48 -10.98
N ALA A 35 20.26 -8.31 -9.94
CA ALA A 35 19.80 -9.38 -9.06
C ALA A 35 18.64 -10.25 -9.62
N GLY A 36 18.32 -10.13 -10.92
CA GLY A 36 17.24 -10.88 -11.56
C GLY A 36 15.86 -10.20 -11.42
N PRO A 37 14.78 -10.86 -11.88
CA PRO A 37 13.43 -10.30 -11.75
C PRO A 37 13.08 -10.09 -10.27
N ILE A 38 12.88 -8.83 -9.91
CA ILE A 38 12.48 -8.44 -8.56
C ILE A 38 11.00 -8.79 -8.39
N ASP A 39 10.69 -9.64 -7.42
CA ASP A 39 9.31 -9.90 -7.03
C ASP A 39 8.75 -8.66 -6.29
N PRO A 40 7.78 -7.92 -6.87
CA PRO A 40 7.25 -6.70 -6.28
C PRO A 40 6.68 -6.92 -4.87
N ASP A 41 6.21 -8.14 -4.55
CA ASP A 41 5.63 -8.46 -3.25
C ASP A 41 6.69 -8.56 -2.14
N THR A 42 7.97 -8.69 -2.51
CA THR A 42 9.09 -8.76 -1.56
C THR A 42 9.77 -7.41 -1.30
N VAL A 43 9.45 -6.39 -2.11
CA VAL A 43 10.11 -5.07 -2.04
C VAL A 43 9.61 -4.25 -0.86
N ILE A 44 8.30 -4.33 -0.58
CA ILE A 44 7.65 -3.58 0.49
C ILE A 44 7.10 -4.56 1.50
N VAL A 45 7.84 -4.71 2.60
CA VAL A 45 7.45 -5.58 3.71
C VAL A 45 6.97 -4.77 4.91
N PRO A 46 6.01 -5.29 5.68
CA PRO A 46 5.61 -4.67 6.94
C PRO A 46 6.80 -4.54 7.90
N GLU A 47 6.90 -3.40 8.60
CA GLU A 47 8.00 -3.16 9.55
C GLU A 47 7.91 -4.08 10.78
N ASP A 48 6.68 -4.34 11.26
CA ASP A 48 6.40 -5.12 12.46
C ASP A 48 5.38 -6.24 12.20
N GLU A 49 5.39 -7.27 13.04
CA GLU A 49 4.41 -8.37 13.00
C GLU A 49 2.96 -7.89 13.17
N LEU A 50 2.72 -6.84 13.96
CA LEU A 50 1.39 -6.26 14.10
C LEU A 50 0.94 -5.55 12.80
N CYS A 51 1.86 -4.87 12.11
CA CYS A 51 1.57 -4.26 10.81
C CYS A 51 1.30 -5.31 9.75
N ARG A 52 2.04 -6.43 9.77
CA ARG A 52 1.78 -7.59 8.91
C ARG A 52 0.40 -8.18 9.16
N GLN A 53 0.04 -8.42 10.42
CA GLN A 53 -1.29 -8.94 10.78
C GLN A 53 -2.42 -7.98 10.37
N ALA A 54 -2.23 -6.67 10.54
CA ALA A 54 -3.19 -5.67 10.09
C ALA A 54 -3.40 -5.75 8.57
N LEU A 55 -2.30 -5.74 7.81
CA LEU A 55 -2.31 -5.80 6.34
C LEU A 55 -2.98 -7.09 5.83
N GLU A 56 -2.57 -8.25 6.36
CA GLU A 56 -3.13 -9.55 5.96
C GLU A 56 -4.62 -9.65 6.28
N SER A 57 -5.04 -9.22 7.49
CA SER A 57 -6.45 -9.27 7.87
C SER A 57 -7.34 -8.39 7.00
N GLN A 58 -6.83 -7.24 6.56
CA GLN A 58 -7.54 -6.33 5.66
C GLN A 58 -7.57 -6.86 4.23
N ALA A 59 -6.46 -7.42 3.75
CA ALA A 59 -6.39 -8.05 2.43
C ALA A 59 -7.35 -9.24 2.34
N GLU A 60 -7.45 -10.05 3.38
CA GLU A 60 -8.40 -11.17 3.44
C GLU A 60 -9.85 -10.69 3.43
N ASP A 61 -10.21 -9.66 4.20
CA ASP A 61 -11.57 -9.09 4.20
C ASP A 61 -11.99 -8.60 2.81
N LEU A 62 -11.11 -7.86 2.12
CA LEU A 62 -11.38 -7.34 0.78
C LEU A 62 -11.43 -8.45 -0.28
N ALA A 63 -10.52 -9.41 -0.23
CA ALA A 63 -10.53 -10.54 -1.16
C ALA A 63 -11.80 -11.39 -1.01
N ILE A 64 -12.37 -11.47 0.20
CA ILE A 64 -13.65 -12.14 0.43
C ILE A 64 -14.80 -11.36 -0.23
N GLU A 65 -14.84 -10.02 -0.13
CA GLU A 65 -15.87 -9.22 -0.83
C GLU A 65 -15.82 -9.44 -2.35
N ASP A 66 -14.62 -9.49 -2.93
CA ASP A 66 -14.45 -9.79 -4.36
C ASP A 66 -14.94 -11.21 -4.71
N CYS A 67 -14.67 -12.19 -3.85
CA CYS A 67 -15.16 -13.56 -4.02
C CYS A 67 -16.69 -13.64 -3.93
N LEU A 68 -17.30 -12.94 -2.97
CA LEU A 68 -18.76 -12.88 -2.83
C LEU A 68 -19.39 -12.25 -4.07
N TYR A 69 -18.84 -11.15 -4.57
CA TYR A 69 -19.28 -10.53 -5.82
C TYR A 69 -19.20 -11.50 -7.02
N ALA A 70 -18.09 -12.23 -7.16
CA ALA A 70 -17.93 -13.21 -8.22
C ALA A 70 -18.94 -14.38 -8.10
N LEU A 71 -19.22 -14.84 -6.88
CA LEU A 71 -20.22 -15.87 -6.61
C LEU A 71 -21.64 -15.41 -6.94
N ASP A 72 -21.98 -14.16 -6.61
CA ASP A 72 -23.27 -13.56 -6.98
C ASP A 72 -23.45 -13.53 -8.51
N LYS A 73 -22.39 -13.15 -9.23
CA LYS A 73 -22.39 -13.17 -10.71
C LYS A 73 -22.49 -14.58 -11.27
N ALA A 74 -21.80 -15.55 -10.67
CA ALA A 74 -21.89 -16.95 -11.09
C ALA A 74 -23.30 -17.52 -10.88
N LEU A 75 -23.99 -17.15 -9.79
CA LEU A 75 -25.37 -17.55 -9.54
C LEU A 75 -26.34 -16.88 -10.53
N GLN A 76 -26.18 -15.57 -10.78
CA GLN A 76 -26.99 -14.82 -11.75
C GLN A 76 -26.88 -15.39 -13.17
N ASN A 77 -25.71 -15.90 -13.54
CA ASN A 77 -25.44 -16.52 -14.82
C ASN A 77 -25.75 -18.04 -14.86
N GLU A 78 -26.37 -18.58 -13.80
CA GLU A 78 -26.73 -19.99 -13.66
C GLU A 78 -25.54 -20.97 -13.80
N VAL A 79 -24.31 -20.50 -13.58
CA VAL A 79 -23.08 -21.32 -13.63
C VAL A 79 -22.97 -22.22 -12.39
N ILE A 80 -23.52 -21.77 -11.26
CA ILE A 80 -23.54 -22.51 -10.00
C ILE A 80 -24.98 -22.67 -9.48
N GLY A 81 -25.25 -23.79 -8.82
CA GLY A 81 -26.54 -24.02 -8.16
C GLY A 81 -26.67 -23.26 -6.83
N LEU A 82 -27.91 -22.95 -6.45
CA LEU A 82 -28.24 -22.21 -5.22
C LEU A 82 -27.67 -22.86 -3.95
N ASP A 83 -27.75 -24.18 -3.83
CA ASP A 83 -27.21 -24.91 -2.67
C ASP A 83 -25.69 -24.72 -2.51
N SER A 84 -24.94 -24.73 -3.62
CA SER A 84 -23.50 -24.52 -3.62
C SER A 84 -23.15 -23.07 -3.26
N TYR A 85 -23.90 -22.12 -3.81
CA TYR A 85 -23.76 -20.70 -3.49
C TYR A 85 -23.96 -20.44 -1.98
N LEU A 86 -25.08 -20.90 -1.39
CA LEU A 86 -25.38 -20.65 0.02
C LEU A 86 -24.33 -21.26 0.97
N LYS A 87 -23.82 -22.45 0.64
CA LYS A 87 -22.73 -23.08 1.39
C LYS A 87 -21.46 -22.23 1.33
N GLN A 88 -21.08 -21.78 0.14
CA GLN A 88 -19.84 -21.03 -0.05
C GLN A 88 -19.90 -19.64 0.59
N VAL A 89 -21.01 -18.91 0.40
CA VAL A 89 -21.24 -17.60 1.02
C VAL A 89 -21.17 -17.72 2.54
N ARG A 90 -21.85 -18.72 3.14
CA ARG A 90 -21.80 -18.92 4.59
C ARG A 90 -20.39 -19.19 5.11
N GLN A 91 -19.58 -19.96 4.38
CA GLN A 91 -18.19 -20.23 4.76
C GLN A 91 -17.33 -18.96 4.66
N LEU A 92 -17.49 -18.18 3.58
CA LEU A 92 -16.77 -16.94 3.36
C LEU A 92 -17.12 -15.86 4.39
N CYS A 93 -18.40 -15.62 4.66
CA CYS A 93 -18.82 -14.65 5.69
C CYS A 93 -18.30 -15.01 7.09
N ASN A 94 -18.18 -16.31 7.42
CA ASN A 94 -17.59 -16.72 8.68
C ASN A 94 -16.09 -16.37 8.74
N LYS A 95 -15.34 -16.63 7.67
CA LYS A 95 -13.93 -16.21 7.56
C LYS A 95 -13.79 -14.69 7.66
N GLN A 96 -14.66 -13.97 6.95
CA GLN A 96 -14.70 -12.51 6.96
C GLN A 96 -14.90 -11.94 8.37
N PHE A 97 -15.81 -12.54 9.14
CA PHE A 97 -16.02 -12.15 10.54
C PHE A 97 -14.73 -12.27 11.36
N PHE A 98 -14.00 -13.40 11.23
CA PHE A 98 -12.73 -13.56 11.95
C PHE A 98 -11.65 -12.60 11.48
N ALA A 99 -11.55 -12.33 10.17
CA ALA A 99 -10.62 -11.35 9.62
C ALA A 99 -10.88 -9.95 10.18
N ARG A 100 -12.15 -9.49 10.18
CA ARG A 100 -12.55 -8.19 10.75
C ARG A 100 -12.29 -8.10 12.25
N VAL A 101 -12.63 -9.16 13.00
CA VAL A 101 -12.37 -9.21 14.45
C VAL A 101 -10.86 -9.18 14.75
N LEU A 102 -10.04 -9.87 13.95
CA LEU A 102 -8.59 -9.82 14.08
C LEU A 102 -8.07 -8.40 13.83
N GLY A 103 -8.47 -7.77 12.72
CA GLY A 103 -8.11 -6.39 12.41
C GLY A 103 -8.48 -5.41 13.52
N ALA A 104 -9.69 -5.53 14.09
CA ALA A 104 -10.14 -4.68 15.20
C ALA A 104 -9.29 -4.87 16.48
N LYS A 105 -8.89 -6.11 16.78
CA LYS A 105 -7.98 -6.42 17.90
C LYS A 105 -6.58 -5.87 17.67
N VAL A 106 -6.06 -5.94 16.44
CA VAL A 106 -4.74 -5.39 16.08
C VAL A 106 -4.76 -3.88 16.21
N ALA A 107 -5.77 -3.20 15.67
CA ALA A 107 -5.94 -1.75 15.80
C ALA A 107 -6.01 -1.29 17.27
N SER A 108 -6.75 -2.04 18.10
CA SER A 108 -6.83 -1.78 19.55
C SER A 108 -5.49 -1.96 20.27
N ARG A 109 -4.62 -2.85 19.82
CA ARG A 109 -3.27 -3.02 20.38
C ARG A 109 -2.30 -1.94 19.90
N GLN A 110 -2.41 -1.52 18.64
CA GLN A 110 -1.60 -0.45 18.08
C GLN A 110 -1.88 0.91 18.74
N SER A 111 -3.11 1.17 19.19
CA SER A 111 -3.42 2.39 19.96
C SER A 111 -2.85 2.38 21.38
N GLN A 112 -2.67 1.21 22.00
CA GLN A 112 -2.05 1.05 23.32
C GLN A 112 -0.52 1.16 23.29
N HIS A 113 0.09 0.83 22.15
CA HIS A 113 1.53 0.97 21.90
C HIS A 113 1.76 1.90 20.70
N PRO A 114 1.63 3.23 20.89
CA PRO A 114 1.92 4.17 19.82
C PRO A 114 3.39 4.01 19.41
N ILE A 115 3.60 3.67 18.14
CA ILE A 115 4.95 3.69 17.55
C ILE A 115 5.43 5.14 17.67
N PRO A 116 6.58 5.42 18.30
CA PRO A 116 7.07 6.78 18.41
C PRO A 116 7.21 7.36 17.01
N ALA A 117 6.64 8.56 16.78
CA ALA A 117 6.64 9.22 15.48
C ALA A 117 8.07 9.34 14.95
N ARG A 118 8.42 8.43 14.03
CA ARG A 118 9.74 8.39 13.43
C ARG A 118 9.80 9.43 12.33
N HIS A 119 10.93 10.13 12.27
CA HIS A 119 11.14 11.34 11.48
C HIS A 119 10.60 11.16 10.04
N GLY A 120 9.56 11.93 9.69
CA GLY A 120 8.92 11.90 8.37
C GLY A 120 7.61 11.11 8.26
N SER A 121 7.15 10.43 9.32
CA SER A 121 5.85 9.74 9.29
C SER A 121 4.70 10.76 9.37
N GLY A 122 3.95 10.91 8.28
CA GLY A 122 2.67 11.62 8.29
C GLY A 122 1.67 10.96 9.26
N PRO A 123 0.53 11.61 9.55
CA PRO A 123 -0.52 10.98 10.34
C PRO A 123 -0.89 9.63 9.71
N GLY A 124 -0.86 8.56 10.51
CA GLY A 124 -1.20 7.21 10.05
C GLY A 124 -2.56 7.23 9.38
N VAL A 125 -2.65 6.67 8.17
CA VAL A 125 -3.91 6.62 7.43
C VAL A 125 -4.86 5.71 8.22
N PRO A 126 -5.98 6.22 8.75
CA PRO A 126 -6.96 5.37 9.39
C PRO A 126 -7.49 4.40 8.35
N MET A 127 -7.28 3.10 8.55
CA MET A 127 -7.81 2.07 7.66
C MET A 127 -9.24 1.73 8.08
N PRO A 128 -10.25 2.07 7.27
CA PRO A 128 -11.63 1.70 7.55
C PRO A 128 -11.83 0.20 7.43
N GLN A 129 -12.66 -0.37 8.31
CA GLN A 129 -13.08 -1.77 8.25
C GLN A 129 -14.40 -1.91 7.51
N GLY A 130 -14.56 -2.98 6.70
CA GLY A 130 -15.79 -3.27 5.96
C GLY A 130 -16.22 -2.11 5.03
N ASP A 131 -17.51 -1.79 4.95
CA ASP A 131 -18.07 -0.75 4.06
C ASP A 131 -17.70 0.70 4.42
N SER A 132 -16.88 0.92 5.46
CA SER A 132 -16.50 2.27 5.92
C SER A 132 -15.54 3.02 4.97
N TRP A 133 -15.11 2.42 3.86
CA TRP A 133 -14.35 3.13 2.81
C TRP A 133 -15.12 4.31 2.23
N ALA A 134 -16.46 4.20 2.11
CA ALA A 134 -17.32 5.30 1.67
C ALA A 134 -17.37 6.46 2.68
N ALA A 135 -17.26 6.15 3.97
CA ALA A 135 -17.31 7.14 5.05
C ALA A 135 -15.98 7.86 5.29
N SER A 136 -14.86 7.28 4.83
CA SER A 136 -13.51 7.78 5.09
C SER A 136 -13.04 8.87 4.13
N GLY A 137 -13.89 9.28 3.17
CA GLY A 137 -13.58 10.35 2.22
C GLY A 137 -12.48 10.03 1.20
N ILE A 138 -11.86 8.85 1.26
CA ILE A 138 -10.79 8.40 0.34
C ILE A 138 -11.32 8.28 -1.11
N LEU A 139 -12.61 7.98 -1.27
CA LEU A 139 -13.31 7.90 -2.57
C LEU A 139 -14.00 9.22 -2.97
N MET A 140 -14.00 10.25 -2.12
CA MET A 140 -14.55 11.56 -2.47
C MET A 140 -13.54 12.30 -3.35
N ASN A 141 -13.73 12.22 -4.67
CA ASN A 141 -12.99 13.01 -5.63
C ASN A 141 -13.15 14.52 -5.30
N PRO A 142 -12.10 15.23 -4.87
CA PRO A 142 -12.19 16.65 -4.49
C PRO A 142 -12.62 17.55 -5.65
N LEU A 143 -12.53 17.05 -6.89
CA LEU A 143 -12.84 17.79 -8.12
C LEU A 143 -14.31 17.63 -8.58
N ALA A 144 -15.09 16.74 -7.95
CA ALA A 144 -16.49 16.55 -8.33
C ALA A 144 -17.42 17.68 -7.84
N GLY A 145 -17.00 18.46 -6.83
CA GLY A 145 -17.78 19.54 -6.23
C GLY A 145 -17.62 20.93 -6.86
N GLN A 146 -16.79 21.11 -7.90
CA GLN A 146 -16.55 22.42 -8.56
C GLN A 146 -17.31 22.60 -9.88
N ARG A 147 -18.30 21.75 -10.15
CA ARG A 147 -19.22 21.91 -11.29
C ARG A 147 -20.66 22.00 -10.79
N ALA A 148 -21.03 23.16 -10.30
CA ALA A 148 -22.40 23.67 -10.29
C ALA A 148 -22.35 25.18 -10.55
#